data_AF-A0A1V6KK23-F1
#
_entry.id   AF-A0A1V6KK23-F1
#
_cell.length_a   1.000
_cell.length_b   1.000
_cell.length_c   1.000
_cell.angle_alpha   90.00
_cell.angle_beta   90.00
_cell.angle_gamma   90.00
#
_symmetry.space_group_name_H-M   'P 1'
#
loop_
_entity.id
_entity.type
_entity.pdbx_description
1 polymer ?
#
loop_
_entity_poly.entity_id
_entity_poly.type
_entity_poly.pdbx_seq_one_letter_code
_entity_poly.pdbx_strand_id
1 'polypeptide(L)'
;MEKVKREALIKAAKELNDVLGLDPLIKIGKKVSEDEIIQKIKEAAELVVPEDKLSKDTENIIKALKDEDDSDDREDEDDGYGEDDGGNDSEDDDDSEDDDDSEDDDDSEDDKRKEKGRDAESTSGKDKKGEKKQSEKPKKDKKEKSGKKTSPFQAGSITRVAAIGRVLKDAKKPMTHNEIATKADELYVAEGGKSNLKESKTNVVKAIQILTAFAAIEEKDGKVYKK
;
A
#
# COMPACT_ATOMS: atom_id res chain seq x y z
N MET A 1 28.70 -1.38 -3.05
CA MET A 1 27.76 -0.28 -3.36
C MET A 1 27.56 0.57 -2.12
N GLU A 2 27.20 1.84 -2.27
CA GLU A 2 26.86 2.69 -1.13
C GLU A 2 25.60 2.14 -0.47
N LYS A 3 25.71 1.80 0.82
CA LYS A 3 24.58 1.25 1.58
C LYS A 3 23.44 2.26 1.56
N VAL A 4 22.26 1.86 1.05
CA VAL A 4 21.08 2.73 1.05
C VAL A 4 20.79 3.23 2.47
N LYS A 5 20.72 4.54 2.64
CA LYS A 5 20.51 5.15 3.95
C LYS A 5 19.15 4.73 4.52
N ARG A 6 19.09 4.45 5.82
CA ARG A 6 17.87 4.05 6.52
C ARG A 6 16.69 5.00 6.29
N GLU A 7 16.95 6.30 6.26
CA GLU A 7 15.92 7.31 6.02
C GLU A 7 15.28 7.18 4.64
N ALA A 8 16.09 6.86 3.61
CA ALA A 8 15.60 6.60 2.26
C ALA A 8 14.74 5.34 2.22
N LEU A 9 15.15 4.26 2.88
CA LEU A 9 14.34 3.04 3.04
C LEU A 9 13.00 3.33 3.73
N ILE A 10 12.99 4.18 4.77
CA ILE A 10 11.76 4.56 5.46
C ILE A 10 10.84 5.37 4.54
N LYS A 11 11.39 6.32 3.77
CA LYS A 11 10.61 7.12 2.80
C LYS A 11 9.99 6.22 1.73
N ALA A 12 10.79 5.34 1.13
CA ALA A 12 10.30 4.36 0.14
C ALA A 12 9.22 3.44 0.71
N ALA A 13 9.42 2.89 1.91
CA ALA A 13 8.43 2.03 2.56
C ALA A 13 7.11 2.76 2.86
N LYS A 14 7.16 4.05 3.24
CA LYS A 14 5.95 4.87 3.41
C LYS A 14 5.22 5.08 2.09
N GLU A 15 5.96 5.44 1.04
CA GLU A 15 5.37 5.67 -0.27
C GLU A 15 4.73 4.39 -0.82
N LEU A 16 5.40 3.24 -0.72
CA LEU A 16 4.84 1.95 -1.12
C LEU A 16 3.58 1.59 -0.34
N ASN A 17 3.56 1.83 0.98
CA ASN A 17 2.37 1.66 1.80
C ASN A 17 1.21 2.53 1.30
N ASP A 18 1.48 3.80 0.98
CA ASP A 18 0.48 4.77 0.58
C ASP A 18 -0.04 4.54 -0.85
N VAL A 19 0.84 4.18 -1.78
CA VAL A 19 0.50 3.97 -3.20
C VAL A 19 -0.20 2.62 -3.38
N LEU A 20 0.37 1.55 -2.87
CA LEU A 20 -0.16 0.20 -3.04
C LEU A 20 -1.31 -0.11 -2.07
N GLY A 21 -1.40 0.59 -0.93
CA GLY A 21 -2.42 0.32 0.09
C GLY A 21 -2.23 -1.05 0.74
N LEU A 22 -0.99 -1.37 1.10
CA LEU A 22 -0.59 -2.67 1.65
C LEU A 22 -1.35 -2.98 2.95
N ASP A 23 -1.82 -4.22 3.09
CA ASP A 23 -2.37 -4.75 4.33
C ASP A 23 -1.80 -6.17 4.58
N PRO A 24 -0.92 -6.35 5.59
CA PRO A 24 -0.43 -5.34 6.53
C PRO A 24 0.59 -4.36 5.91
N LEU A 25 0.67 -3.17 6.49
CA LEU A 25 1.67 -2.16 6.14
C LEU A 25 3.11 -2.60 6.46
N ILE A 26 4.07 -2.14 5.66
CA ILE A 26 5.50 -2.22 5.96
C ILE A 26 5.77 -1.45 7.25
N LYS A 27 6.40 -2.12 8.23
CA LYS A 27 6.72 -1.51 9.52
C LYS A 27 8.02 -0.72 9.40
N ILE A 28 8.01 0.53 9.84
CA ILE A 28 9.14 1.48 9.75
C ILE A 28 9.62 1.99 11.12
N GLY A 29 9.27 1.28 12.19
CA GLY A 29 9.59 1.70 13.55
C GLY A 29 11.09 1.62 13.86
N LYS A 30 11.55 2.36 14.87
CA LYS A 30 12.96 2.35 15.33
C LYS A 30 13.49 0.96 15.72
N LYS A 31 12.60 0.03 16.07
CA LYS A 31 12.93 -1.35 16.47
C LYS A 31 13.01 -2.34 15.30
N VAL A 32 12.55 -1.94 14.12
CA VAL A 32 12.63 -2.75 12.90
C VAL A 32 14.05 -2.61 12.34
N SER A 33 14.68 -3.72 11.95
CA SER A 33 16.01 -3.66 11.33
C SER A 33 15.93 -3.08 9.92
N GLU A 34 17.06 -2.61 9.39
CA GLU A 34 17.14 -2.18 7.98
C GLU A 34 16.83 -3.36 7.05
N ASP A 35 17.35 -4.55 7.35
CA ASP A 35 17.13 -5.76 6.56
C ASP A 35 15.66 -6.17 6.49
N GLU A 36 14.91 -6.06 7.60
CA GLU A 36 13.47 -6.32 7.61
C GLU A 36 12.70 -5.33 6.72
N ILE A 37 13.14 -4.06 6.69
CA ILE A 37 12.53 -3.04 5.81
C ILE A 37 12.88 -3.34 4.36
N ILE A 38 14.14 -3.67 4.06
CA ILE A 38 14.61 -4.03 2.71
C ILE A 38 13.81 -5.21 2.17
N GLN A 39 13.70 -6.32 2.92
CA GLN A 39 12.95 -7.49 2.50
C GLN A 39 11.49 -7.14 2.18
N LYS A 40 10.85 -6.30 3.02
CA LYS A 40 9.47 -5.88 2.79
C LYS A 40 9.30 -4.91 1.63
N ILE A 41 10.31 -4.08 1.34
CA ILE A 41 10.33 -3.26 0.12
C ILE A 41 10.45 -4.16 -1.11
N LYS A 42 11.31 -5.18 -1.08
CA LYS A 42 11.45 -6.16 -2.17
C LYS A 42 10.14 -6.91 -2.45
N GLU A 43 9.51 -7.44 -1.39
CA GLU A 43 8.18 -8.08 -1.51
C GLU A 43 7.12 -7.14 -2.09
N ALA A 44 7.11 -5.86 -1.67
CA ALA A 44 6.18 -4.88 -2.19
C ALA A 44 6.50 -4.46 -3.63
N ALA A 45 7.77 -4.47 -4.02
CA ALA A 45 8.21 -4.14 -5.37
C ALA A 45 7.70 -5.12 -6.43
N GLU A 46 7.39 -6.37 -6.06
CA GLU A 46 6.73 -7.34 -6.94
C GLU A 46 5.27 -7.00 -7.25
N LEU A 47 4.66 -6.13 -6.44
CA LEU A 47 3.27 -5.70 -6.60
C LEU A 47 3.13 -4.40 -7.40
N VAL A 48 4.25 -3.73 -7.69
CA VAL A 48 4.26 -2.47 -8.45
C VAL A 48 3.91 -2.76 -9.90
N VAL A 49 2.92 -2.04 -10.42
CA VAL A 49 2.52 -2.08 -11.84
C VAL A 49 2.87 -0.76 -12.54
N PRO A 50 3.00 -0.73 -13.89
CA PRO A 50 3.33 0.50 -14.62
C PRO A 50 2.33 1.65 -14.44
N GLU A 51 1.13 1.36 -13.96
CA GLU A 51 0.09 2.35 -13.68
C GLU A 51 0.28 3.06 -12.32
N ASP A 52 1.16 2.54 -11.46
CA ASP A 52 1.46 3.14 -10.15
C ASP A 52 2.34 4.38 -10.30
N LYS A 53 2.10 5.36 -9.43
CA LYS A 53 2.83 6.63 -9.41
C LYS A 53 3.76 6.63 -8.21
N LEU A 54 5.02 6.29 -8.43
CA LEU A 54 6.08 6.33 -7.43
C LEU A 54 7.03 7.49 -7.75
N SER A 55 7.68 8.01 -6.72
CA SER A 55 8.78 8.95 -6.87
C SER A 55 9.99 8.27 -7.51
N LYS A 56 10.79 9.04 -8.24
CA LYS A 56 12.05 8.56 -8.84
C LYS A 56 12.99 7.97 -7.78
N ASP A 57 13.02 8.54 -6.58
CA ASP A 57 13.83 8.05 -5.47
C ASP A 57 13.42 6.63 -5.07
N THR A 58 12.11 6.39 -4.91
CA THR A 58 11.59 5.07 -4.57
C THR A 58 11.81 4.07 -5.70
N GLU A 59 11.63 4.47 -6.96
CA GLU A 59 11.94 3.64 -8.13
C GLU A 59 13.43 3.24 -8.17
N ASN A 60 14.33 4.19 -7.90
CA ASN A 60 15.77 3.96 -7.85
C ASN A 60 16.15 3.00 -6.71
N ILE A 61 15.54 3.14 -5.53
CA ILE A 61 15.75 2.23 -4.40
C ILE A 61 15.28 0.83 -4.76
N ILE A 62 14.08 0.69 -5.34
CA ILE A 62 13.56 -0.62 -5.77
C ILE A 62 14.50 -1.28 -6.77
N LYS A 63 15.00 -0.50 -7.73
CA LYS A 63 15.94 -0.99 -8.75
C LYS A 63 17.26 -1.45 -8.12
N ALA A 64 17.87 -0.60 -7.29
CA ALA A 64 19.12 -0.94 -6.61
C ALA A 64 19.00 -2.22 -5.76
N LEU A 65 17.87 -2.39 -5.07
CA LEU A 65 17.63 -3.58 -4.24
C LEU A 65 17.41 -4.86 -5.08
N LYS A 66 16.89 -4.77 -6.31
CA LYS A 66 16.77 -5.91 -7.22
C LYS A 66 18.12 -6.32 -7.79
N ASP A 67 18.92 -5.35 -8.22
CA ASP A 67 20.24 -5.59 -8.79
C ASP A 67 21.22 -6.22 -7.76
N GLU A 68 21.00 -5.98 -6.47
CA GLU A 68 21.74 -6.66 -5.38
C GLU A 68 21.42 -8.16 -5.28
N ASP A 69 20.17 -8.61 -5.50
CA ASP A 69 19.84 -10.05 -5.47
C ASP A 69 20.45 -10.79 -6.67
N ASP A 70 20.49 -10.16 -7.85
CA ASP A 70 21.10 -10.73 -9.06
C ASP A 70 22.64 -10.79 -9.01
N SER A 71 23.27 -10.14 -8.02
CA SER A 71 24.73 -10.15 -7.84
C SER A 71 25.22 -11.27 -6.92
N ASP A 72 24.35 -11.89 -6.11
CA ASP A 72 24.68 -13.02 -5.24
C ASP A 72 24.45 -14.40 -5.92
N ASP A 73 23.86 -14.45 -7.12
CA ASP A 73 23.59 -15.68 -7.89
C ASP A 73 24.47 -15.82 -9.15
N ARG A 74 25.52 -15.00 -9.29
CA ARG A 74 26.56 -15.19 -10.30
C ARG A 74 27.69 -16.06 -9.74
N GLU A 75 27.43 -17.37 -9.62
CA GLU A 75 28.53 -18.31 -9.84
C GLU A 75 29.06 -18.10 -11.26
N ASP A 76 30.37 -17.95 -11.37
CA ASP A 76 31.15 -17.73 -12.60
C ASP A 76 30.62 -18.53 -13.81
N GLU A 77 29.87 -17.88 -14.71
CA GLU A 77 29.90 -18.23 -16.13
C GLU A 77 30.82 -17.22 -16.83
N ASP A 78 32.11 -17.53 -16.74
CA ASP A 78 33.14 -17.10 -17.70
C ASP A 78 32.72 -17.60 -19.10
N ASP A 79 32.01 -16.76 -19.85
CA ASP A 79 31.83 -16.90 -21.29
C ASP A 79 32.75 -15.94 -22.05
N GLY A 80 34.05 -16.16 -21.90
CA GLY A 80 35.05 -15.51 -22.74
C GLY A 80 34.85 -15.75 -24.23
N TYR A 81 34.24 -14.80 -24.95
CA TYR A 81 34.39 -14.49 -26.39
C TYR A 81 33.85 -13.06 -26.61
N GLY A 82 34.50 -12.06 -27.17
CA GLY A 82 35.79 -11.85 -27.81
C GLY A 82 35.90 -10.36 -28.14
N GLU A 83 37.11 -9.91 -28.48
CA GLU A 83 37.37 -8.57 -29.04
C GLU A 83 36.38 -8.23 -30.17
N ASP A 84 35.75 -7.05 -30.08
CA ASP A 84 35.50 -6.26 -31.28
C ASP A 84 35.69 -4.77 -30.98
N ASP A 85 36.59 -4.23 -31.78
CA ASP A 85 37.09 -2.88 -31.89
C ASP A 85 36.04 -1.99 -32.58
N GLY A 86 35.71 -0.84 -32.01
CA GLY A 86 34.72 0.04 -32.63
C GLY A 86 34.47 1.31 -31.85
N GLY A 87 35.42 2.24 -31.91
CA GLY A 87 35.38 3.51 -31.22
C GLY A 87 34.14 4.37 -31.53
N ASN A 88 33.77 5.17 -30.53
CA ASN A 88 33.24 6.50 -30.79
C ASN A 88 33.64 7.41 -29.62
N ASP A 89 34.68 8.18 -29.89
CA ASP A 89 35.07 9.39 -29.19
C ASP A 89 33.91 10.40 -29.29
N SER A 90 33.37 10.78 -28.15
CA SER A 90 32.62 12.03 -28.04
C SER A 90 32.80 12.54 -26.62
N GLU A 91 33.90 13.28 -26.45
CA GLU A 91 33.96 14.39 -25.52
C GLU A 91 32.72 15.26 -25.73
N ASP A 92 31.87 15.40 -24.72
CA ASP A 92 31.20 16.68 -24.50
C ASP A 92 31.05 16.93 -23.00
N ASP A 93 31.56 18.10 -22.67
CA ASP A 93 31.78 18.72 -21.39
C ASP A 93 30.58 19.65 -21.18
N ASP A 94 29.72 19.39 -20.19
CA ASP A 94 28.79 20.41 -19.71
C ASP A 94 28.63 20.30 -18.20
N ASP A 95 29.56 20.99 -17.58
CA ASP A 95 29.54 21.57 -16.25
C ASP A 95 28.30 22.48 -16.06
N SER A 96 27.37 22.05 -15.22
CA SER A 96 26.41 22.95 -14.60
C SER A 96 26.19 22.56 -13.16
N GLU A 97 27.00 23.18 -12.30
CA GLU A 97 26.63 23.54 -10.94
C GLU A 97 25.28 24.28 -10.96
N ASP A 98 24.23 23.69 -10.39
CA ASP A 98 23.09 24.47 -9.91
C ASP A 98 22.83 24.11 -8.45
N ASP A 99 23.25 25.08 -7.65
CA ASP A 99 23.07 25.26 -6.22
C ASP A 99 21.65 25.81 -6.00
N ASP A 100 20.72 24.99 -5.52
CA ASP A 100 19.48 25.48 -4.93
C ASP A 100 19.28 24.89 -3.55
N ASP A 101 20.03 25.50 -2.63
CA ASP A 101 19.75 25.62 -1.22
C ASP A 101 18.38 26.25 -0.99
N SER A 102 17.39 25.42 -0.68
CA SER A 102 16.14 25.87 -0.07
C SER A 102 15.84 25.02 1.16
N GLU A 103 16.38 25.50 2.28
CA GLU A 103 15.85 25.29 3.62
C GLU A 103 14.34 25.60 3.62
N ASP A 104 13.48 24.59 3.76
CA ASP A 104 12.10 24.80 4.20
C ASP A 104 11.88 24.04 5.51
N ASP A 105 12.19 24.78 6.57
CA ASP A 105 11.75 24.62 7.94
C ASP A 105 10.23 24.90 7.99
N ASP A 106 9.38 23.91 7.75
CA ASP A 106 7.96 24.03 8.13
C ASP A 106 7.67 23.22 9.40
N ASP A 107 7.63 24.03 10.44
CA ASP A 107 7.36 23.77 11.83
C ASP A 107 6.04 23.03 12.04
N SER A 108 6.04 22.26 13.11
CA SER A 108 4.86 21.62 13.65
C SER A 108 3.90 22.67 14.19
N GLU A 109 2.70 22.82 13.61
CA GLU A 109 1.54 23.27 14.40
C GLU A 109 0.34 22.31 14.32
N ASP A 110 0.25 21.63 15.47
CA ASP A 110 -0.85 20.93 16.09
C ASP A 110 -2.17 21.74 16.14
N ASP A 111 -3.26 20.97 16.15
CA ASP A 111 -4.55 21.27 16.77
C ASP A 111 -5.35 22.54 16.39
N LYS A 112 -6.46 22.34 15.68
CA LYS A 112 -7.82 22.76 16.11
C LYS A 112 -8.91 22.33 15.13
N ARG A 113 -9.45 21.11 15.32
CA ARG A 113 -10.79 20.77 14.82
C ARG A 113 -11.85 21.48 15.67
N LYS A 114 -12.40 22.59 15.15
CA LYS A 114 -13.66 23.16 15.63
C LYS A 114 -14.84 22.39 15.01
N GLU A 115 -15.50 21.56 15.81
CA GLU A 115 -16.88 21.14 15.55
C GLU A 115 -17.85 22.31 15.83
N LYS A 116 -18.60 22.72 14.81
CA LYS A 116 -19.95 23.32 14.93
C LYS A 116 -20.88 22.26 14.33
N GLY A 117 -21.89 21.72 15.00
CA GLY A 117 -22.92 22.40 15.78
C GLY A 117 -24.21 22.42 14.93
N ARG A 118 -25.11 21.46 15.16
CA ARG A 118 -26.54 21.42 14.78
C ARG A 118 -27.25 20.49 15.77
N ASP A 119 -27.97 21.03 16.74
CA ASP A 119 -29.42 21.29 16.74
C ASP A 119 -30.25 20.09 17.23
N ALA A 120 -30.81 20.19 18.44
CA ALA A 120 -32.22 19.91 18.73
C ALA A 120 -32.57 20.25 20.19
N GLU A 121 -33.52 21.16 20.31
CA GLU A 121 -34.07 21.82 21.48
C GLU A 121 -35.29 21.07 22.06
N SER A 122 -35.59 21.32 23.34
CA SER A 122 -36.93 21.26 23.99
C SER A 122 -37.49 19.86 24.36
N THR A 123 -38.06 19.56 25.55
CA THR A 123 -38.68 20.38 26.62
C THR A 123 -38.85 19.61 27.95
N SER A 124 -39.09 20.40 29.01
CA SER A 124 -39.51 20.15 30.42
C SER A 124 -40.59 19.08 30.70
N GLY A 125 -40.78 18.51 31.90
CA GLY A 125 -40.24 18.84 33.24
C GLY A 125 -40.81 17.97 34.40
N LYS A 126 -40.26 18.21 35.61
CA LYS A 126 -40.79 18.10 37.02
C LYS A 126 -41.92 17.10 37.34
N ASP A 127 -41.83 16.24 38.36
CA ASP A 127 -41.77 16.58 39.80
C ASP A 127 -41.24 15.45 40.73
N LYS A 128 -40.54 15.90 41.80
CA LYS A 128 -40.30 15.43 43.21
C LYS A 128 -40.80 14.03 43.65
N LYS A 129 -40.15 13.26 44.56
CA LYS A 129 -39.64 13.57 45.92
C LYS A 129 -38.87 12.34 46.51
N GLY A 130 -38.02 12.58 47.52
CA GLY A 130 -37.06 11.69 48.22
C GLY A 130 -37.53 10.29 48.67
N GLU A 131 -36.65 9.36 49.02
CA GLU A 131 -35.74 9.46 50.19
C GLU A 131 -34.53 8.49 50.11
N LYS A 132 -33.43 8.87 50.78
CA LYS A 132 -32.14 8.15 50.91
C LYS A 132 -32.24 6.95 51.86
N LYS A 133 -31.51 5.86 51.59
CA LYS A 133 -30.36 5.40 52.41
C LYS A 133 -29.69 4.11 51.90
N GLN A 134 -28.40 4.26 51.58
CA GLN A 134 -27.25 3.37 51.84
C GLN A 134 -27.43 1.85 51.63
N SER A 135 -26.90 1.39 50.50
CA SER A 135 -26.34 0.03 50.36
C SER A 135 -24.87 0.11 49.97
N GLU A 136 -24.11 -0.85 50.49
CA GLU A 136 -22.65 -0.95 50.55
C GLU A 136 -21.92 -1.02 49.19
N LYS A 137 -20.64 -0.66 49.22
CA LYS A 137 -19.62 -0.90 48.16
C LYS A 137 -19.67 -2.37 47.70
N PRO A 138 -19.41 -2.67 46.41
CA PRO A 138 -18.02 -2.98 46.02
C PRO A 138 -17.58 -2.58 44.60
N LYS A 139 -16.25 -2.42 44.51
CA LYS A 139 -15.34 -2.71 43.39
C LYS A 139 -15.57 -2.04 42.03
N LYS A 140 -14.69 -1.06 41.82
CA LYS A 140 -14.27 -0.43 40.57
C LYS A 140 -13.66 -1.49 39.64
N ASP A 141 -14.48 -2.05 38.75
CA ASP A 141 -13.95 -2.83 37.63
C ASP A 141 -13.37 -1.89 36.56
N LYS A 142 -12.14 -2.25 36.16
CA LYS A 142 -11.37 -1.61 35.10
C LYS A 142 -12.20 -1.63 33.82
N LYS A 143 -12.45 -0.43 33.30
CA LYS A 143 -12.93 -0.19 31.94
C LYS A 143 -11.89 -0.77 30.96
N GLU A 144 -12.09 -2.02 30.54
CA GLU A 144 -11.35 -2.61 29.44
C GLU A 144 -11.54 -1.73 28.21
N LYS A 145 -10.42 -1.37 27.58
CA LYS A 145 -10.39 -0.68 26.30
C LYS A 145 -11.15 -1.55 25.31
N SER A 146 -12.26 -1.03 24.82
CA SER A 146 -13.06 -1.64 23.76
C SER A 146 -12.16 -2.00 22.58
N GLY A 147 -11.89 -3.29 22.43
CA GLY A 147 -11.32 -3.84 21.22
C GLY A 147 -12.17 -3.39 20.04
N LYS A 148 -11.50 -2.90 18.99
CA LYS A 148 -12.11 -2.56 17.71
C LYS A 148 -12.81 -3.84 17.23
N LYS A 149 -14.14 -3.93 17.40
CA LYS A 149 -14.94 -5.06 16.90
C LYS A 149 -14.76 -5.09 15.40
N THR A 150 -13.99 -6.05 14.88
CA THR A 150 -14.10 -6.47 13.49
C THR A 150 -15.55 -6.90 13.31
N SER A 151 -16.29 -6.20 12.45
CA SER A 151 -17.66 -6.56 12.11
C SER A 151 -17.68 -8.03 11.72
N PRO A 152 -18.63 -8.85 12.24
CA PRO A 152 -18.74 -10.22 11.78
C PRO A 152 -18.94 -10.23 10.27
N PHE A 153 -18.16 -11.07 9.58
CA PHE A 153 -18.36 -11.39 8.17
C PHE A 153 -19.82 -11.78 7.96
N GLN A 154 -20.57 -11.00 7.18
CA GLN A 154 -21.95 -11.35 6.86
C GLN A 154 -21.88 -12.54 5.90
N ALA A 155 -22.27 -13.72 6.37
CA ALA A 155 -22.37 -14.91 5.53
C ALA A 155 -23.32 -14.60 4.35
N GLY A 156 -22.74 -14.32 3.18
CA GLY A 156 -23.46 -13.85 1.98
C GLY A 156 -22.75 -12.71 1.25
N SER A 157 -21.96 -11.87 1.94
CA SER A 157 -21.20 -10.79 1.30
C SER A 157 -20.00 -11.34 0.55
N ILE A 158 -19.86 -10.96 -0.73
CA ILE A 158 -18.69 -11.32 -1.53
C ILE A 158 -17.42 -10.70 -0.93
N THR A 159 -16.28 -11.39 -0.99
CA THR A 159 -14.98 -10.77 -0.67
C THR A 159 -14.46 -9.95 -1.85
N ARG A 160 -13.55 -9.00 -1.63
CA ARG A 160 -12.89 -8.26 -2.74
C ARG A 160 -12.24 -9.21 -3.76
N VAL A 161 -11.55 -10.24 -3.29
CA VAL A 161 -10.91 -11.24 -4.15
C VAL A 161 -11.95 -12.02 -4.98
N ALA A 162 -13.08 -12.40 -4.38
CA ALA A 162 -14.15 -13.05 -5.12
C ALA A 162 -14.83 -12.11 -6.13
N ALA A 163 -14.90 -10.80 -5.85
CA ALA A 163 -15.37 -9.80 -6.81
C ALA A 163 -14.46 -9.71 -8.04
N ILE A 164 -13.13 -9.71 -7.85
CA ILE A 164 -12.16 -9.77 -8.95
C ILE A 164 -12.40 -11.02 -9.82
N GLY A 165 -12.58 -12.18 -9.19
CA GLY A 165 -12.89 -13.42 -9.91
C GLY A 165 -14.17 -13.33 -10.76
N ARG A 166 -15.22 -12.67 -10.25
CA ARG A 166 -16.46 -12.42 -11.03
C ARG A 166 -16.21 -11.48 -12.21
N VAL A 167 -15.51 -10.36 -11.99
CA VAL A 167 -15.17 -9.40 -13.05
C VAL A 167 -14.38 -10.07 -14.18
N LEU A 168 -13.36 -10.88 -13.84
CA LEU A 168 -12.56 -11.62 -14.82
C LEU A 168 -13.36 -12.72 -15.52
N LYS A 169 -14.25 -13.41 -14.81
CA LYS A 169 -15.10 -14.45 -15.38
C LYS A 169 -16.01 -13.90 -16.48
N ASP A 170 -16.63 -12.75 -16.22
CA ASP A 170 -17.63 -12.11 -17.09
C ASP A 170 -17.01 -11.18 -18.14
N ALA A 171 -15.69 -10.98 -18.08
CA ALA A 171 -14.91 -10.20 -19.03
C ALA A 171 -15.06 -10.75 -20.46
N LYS A 172 -15.52 -9.90 -21.38
CA LYS A 172 -15.56 -10.21 -22.83
C LYS A 172 -14.37 -9.65 -23.60
N LYS A 173 -13.64 -8.72 -22.99
CA LYS A 173 -12.50 -8.01 -23.58
C LYS A 173 -11.36 -7.97 -22.56
N PRO A 174 -10.11 -7.88 -23.02
CA PRO A 174 -8.97 -7.65 -22.14
C PRO A 174 -9.14 -6.34 -21.38
N MET A 175 -8.69 -6.31 -20.13
CA MET A 175 -8.80 -5.15 -19.23
C MET A 175 -7.47 -4.86 -18.55
N THR A 176 -7.23 -3.59 -18.18
CA THR A 176 -6.08 -3.22 -17.35
C THR A 176 -6.32 -3.52 -15.87
N HIS A 177 -5.26 -3.50 -15.06
CA HIS A 177 -5.36 -3.68 -13.61
C HIS A 177 -6.33 -2.65 -12.99
N ASN A 178 -6.20 -1.37 -13.36
CA ASN A 178 -7.09 -0.31 -12.91
C ASN A 178 -8.57 -0.56 -13.28
N GLU A 179 -8.85 -1.03 -14.50
CA GLU A 179 -10.22 -1.33 -14.93
C GLU A 179 -10.83 -2.49 -14.11
N ILE A 180 -10.04 -3.53 -13.86
CA ILE A 180 -10.46 -4.67 -13.05
C ILE A 180 -10.68 -4.23 -11.60
N ALA A 181 -9.75 -3.46 -11.03
CA ALA A 181 -9.82 -2.99 -9.64
C ALA A 181 -11.04 -2.10 -9.38
N THR A 182 -11.35 -1.21 -10.33
CA THR A 182 -12.53 -0.34 -10.26
C THR A 182 -13.81 -1.15 -10.27
N LYS A 183 -13.98 -2.05 -11.26
CA LYS A 183 -15.17 -2.90 -11.36
C LYS A 183 -15.32 -3.85 -10.18
N ALA A 184 -14.22 -4.37 -9.65
CA ALA A 184 -14.24 -5.27 -8.51
C ALA A 184 -14.61 -4.54 -7.22
N ASP A 185 -14.12 -3.31 -7.01
CA ASP A 185 -14.49 -2.49 -5.85
C ASP A 185 -15.97 -2.09 -5.91
N GLU A 186 -16.46 -1.68 -7.09
CA GLU A 186 -17.89 -1.39 -7.31
C GLU A 186 -18.79 -2.60 -6.99
N LEU A 187 -18.41 -3.79 -7.48
CA LEU A 187 -19.14 -5.03 -7.22
C LEU A 187 -19.10 -5.38 -5.71
N TYR A 188 -17.95 -5.24 -5.06
CA TYR A 188 -17.81 -5.46 -3.62
C TYR A 188 -18.68 -4.50 -2.79
N VAL A 189 -18.71 -3.22 -3.15
CA VAL A 189 -19.53 -2.19 -2.49
C VAL A 189 -21.02 -2.46 -2.67
N ALA A 190 -21.45 -2.89 -3.86
CA ALA A 190 -22.84 -3.23 -4.14
C ALA A 190 -23.37 -4.38 -3.25
N GLU A 191 -22.48 -5.24 -2.77
CA GLU A 191 -22.79 -6.38 -1.88
C GLU A 191 -22.60 -6.04 -0.39
N GLY A 192 -22.52 -4.74 -0.05
CA GLY A 192 -22.42 -4.25 1.33
C GLY A 192 -20.99 -4.01 1.84
N GLY A 193 -19.98 -4.16 0.97
CA GLY A 193 -18.60 -3.84 1.27
C GLY A 193 -18.33 -2.34 1.41
N LYS A 194 -17.20 -1.98 2.04
CA LYS A 194 -16.68 -0.60 2.03
C LYS A 194 -15.68 -0.42 0.90
N SER A 195 -15.85 0.64 0.11
CA SER A 195 -14.89 0.96 -0.95
C SER A 195 -13.49 1.13 -0.39
N ASN A 196 -12.52 0.49 -1.04
CA ASN A 196 -11.11 0.72 -0.82
C ASN A 196 -10.35 0.39 -2.10
N LEU A 197 -10.30 1.35 -3.02
CA LEU A 197 -9.73 1.14 -4.35
C LEU A 197 -8.24 0.75 -4.30
N LYS A 198 -7.47 1.31 -3.36
CA LYS A 198 -6.03 0.97 -3.21
C LYS A 198 -5.85 -0.50 -2.88
N GLU A 199 -6.59 -0.99 -1.88
CA GLU A 199 -6.58 -2.40 -1.51
C GLU A 199 -7.13 -3.29 -2.64
N SER A 200 -8.15 -2.82 -3.38
CA SER A 200 -8.66 -3.51 -4.57
C SER A 200 -7.56 -3.70 -5.63
N LYS A 201 -6.78 -2.66 -5.94
CA LYS A 201 -5.66 -2.74 -6.89
C LYS A 201 -4.62 -3.78 -6.46
N THR A 202 -4.16 -3.72 -5.22
CA THR A 202 -3.20 -4.72 -4.71
C THR A 202 -3.77 -6.14 -4.77
N ASN A 203 -5.04 -6.33 -4.43
CA ASN A 203 -5.69 -7.63 -4.56
C ASN A 203 -5.81 -8.09 -6.03
N VAL A 204 -5.99 -7.16 -6.98
CA VAL A 204 -6.00 -7.46 -8.41
C VAL A 204 -4.65 -7.98 -8.87
N VAL A 205 -3.55 -7.30 -8.54
CA VAL A 205 -2.19 -7.74 -8.90
C VAL A 205 -1.93 -9.15 -8.37
N LYS A 206 -2.21 -9.39 -7.09
CA LYS A 206 -2.07 -10.72 -6.46
C LYS A 206 -2.93 -11.78 -7.14
N ALA A 207 -4.19 -11.47 -7.44
CA ALA A 207 -5.08 -12.39 -8.12
C ALA A 207 -4.59 -12.72 -9.53
N ILE A 208 -4.06 -11.73 -10.26
CA ILE A 208 -3.50 -11.92 -11.60
C ILE A 208 -2.27 -12.82 -11.53
N GLN A 209 -1.31 -12.55 -10.65
CA GLN A 209 -0.12 -13.39 -10.47
C GLN A 209 -0.50 -14.86 -10.22
N ILE A 210 -1.46 -15.10 -9.32
CA ILE A 210 -1.97 -16.45 -9.02
C ILE A 210 -2.60 -17.08 -10.26
N LEU A 211 -3.51 -16.38 -10.94
CA LEU A 211 -4.24 -16.92 -12.10
C LEU A 211 -3.32 -17.16 -13.30
N THR A 212 -2.29 -16.33 -13.47
CA THR A 212 -1.23 -16.51 -14.48
C THR A 212 -0.41 -17.76 -14.16
N ALA A 213 -0.04 -17.99 -12.90
CA ALA A 213 0.66 -19.22 -12.48
C ALA A 213 -0.16 -20.49 -12.73
N PHE A 214 -1.49 -20.40 -12.64
CA PHE A 214 -2.42 -21.48 -13.02
C PHE A 214 -2.72 -21.54 -14.53
N ALA A 215 -2.10 -20.69 -15.33
CA ALA A 215 -2.36 -20.54 -16.77
C ALA A 215 -3.85 -20.29 -17.11
N ALA A 216 -4.63 -19.72 -16.19
CA ALA A 216 -6.04 -19.38 -16.40
C ALA A 216 -6.22 -18.05 -17.15
N ILE A 217 -5.22 -17.18 -17.06
CA ILE A 217 -5.14 -15.90 -17.77
C ILE A 217 -3.73 -15.72 -18.34
N GLU A 218 -3.57 -14.67 -19.13
CA GLU A 218 -2.28 -14.19 -19.63
C GLU A 218 -2.24 -12.67 -19.53
N GLU A 219 -1.10 -12.11 -19.16
CA GLU A 219 -0.88 -10.67 -19.18
C GLU A 219 0.02 -10.29 -20.36
N LYS A 220 -0.45 -9.35 -21.19
CA LYS A 220 0.28 -8.81 -22.34
C LYS A 220 -0.02 -7.32 -22.47
N ASP A 221 1.00 -6.50 -22.70
CA ASP A 221 0.85 -5.06 -22.94
C ASP A 221 0.02 -4.35 -21.84
N GLY A 222 0.23 -4.72 -20.58
CA GLY A 222 -0.50 -4.18 -19.42
C GLY A 222 -1.99 -4.54 -19.36
N LYS A 223 -2.42 -5.53 -20.14
CA LYS A 223 -3.80 -6.02 -20.21
C LYS A 223 -3.87 -7.50 -19.87
N VAL A 224 -4.95 -7.86 -19.18
CA VAL A 224 -5.25 -9.23 -18.78
C VAL A 224 -6.18 -9.88 -19.80
N TYR A 225 -5.75 -11.00 -20.34
CA TYR A 225 -6.47 -11.84 -21.30
C TYR A 225 -6.91 -13.13 -20.62
N LYS A 226 -8.16 -13.52 -20.84
CA LYS A 226 -8.64 -14.84 -20.40
C LYS A 226 -8.18 -15.90 -21.40
N LYS A 227 -7.64 -17.02 -20.90
CA LYS A 227 -7.33 -18.20 -21.73
C LYS A 227 -8.56 -19.09 -21.94
#